data_AF-A0A6M2CKD3-F1
#
_entry.id   AF-A0A6M2CKD3-F1
#
_cell.length_a   1.000
_cell.length_b   1.000
_cell.length_c   1.000
_cell.angle_alpha   90.00
_cell.angle_beta   90.00
_cell.angle_gamma   90.00
#
_symmetry.space_group_name_H-M   'P 1'
#
loop_
_entity.id
_entity.type
_entity.pdbx_description
1 polymer ?
#
loop_
_entity_poly.entity_id
_entity_poly.type
_entity_poly.pdbx_seq_one_letter_code
_entity_poly.pdbx_strand_id
1 'polypeptide(L)'
;MWRFSLILLVAITAAVVVSADRRLPKFNFRPKPSRFRYDVNVGAGGRNLRNFEGGAEVRGEYDVYRAQNGAKVVVGGGVSQDVLRQQGKTYKGKPDANVGVGVEIPIGK
;
A
#
# COMPACT_ATOMS: atom_id res chain seq x y z
N MET A 1 4.66 -52.17 39.00
CA MET A 1 4.41 -51.82 37.58
C MET A 1 3.51 -50.58 37.40
N TRP A 2 2.51 -50.34 38.26
CA TRP A 2 1.53 -49.23 38.07
C TRP A 2 2.10 -47.80 38.20
N ARG A 3 3.14 -47.60 39.04
CA ARG A 3 3.79 -46.29 39.26
C ARG A 3 4.49 -45.74 38.01
N PHE A 4 5.08 -46.60 37.18
CA PHE A 4 5.73 -46.19 35.93
C PHE A 4 4.71 -45.74 34.87
N SER A 5 3.56 -46.39 34.81
CA SER A 5 2.45 -46.02 33.91
C SER A 5 1.92 -44.63 34.20
N LEU A 6 1.82 -44.26 35.47
CA LEU A 6 1.28 -42.98 35.90
C LEU A 6 2.25 -41.83 35.60
N ILE A 7 3.55 -42.05 35.80
CA ILE A 7 4.60 -41.09 35.46
C ILE A 7 4.66 -40.84 33.94
N LEU A 8 4.54 -41.91 33.14
CA LEU A 8 4.52 -41.80 31.68
C LEU A 8 3.33 -40.97 31.20
N LEU A 9 2.15 -41.20 31.78
CA LEU A 9 0.93 -40.48 31.41
C LEU A 9 1.03 -38.97 31.73
N VAL A 10 1.61 -38.62 32.88
CA VAL A 10 1.86 -37.22 33.27
C VAL A 10 2.89 -36.55 32.36
N ALA A 11 3.93 -37.28 31.93
CA ALA A 11 4.93 -36.73 31.00
C ALA A 11 4.31 -36.44 29.62
N ILE A 12 3.44 -37.33 29.13
CA ILE A 12 2.75 -37.14 27.85
C ILE A 12 1.79 -35.94 27.92
N THR A 13 0.99 -35.82 28.98
CA THR A 13 0.06 -34.69 29.12
C THR A 13 0.80 -33.35 29.22
N ALA A 14 1.90 -33.30 29.97
CA ALA A 14 2.74 -32.10 30.04
C ALA A 14 3.33 -31.72 28.67
N ALA A 15 3.82 -32.69 27.89
CA ALA A 15 4.35 -32.45 26.56
C ALA A 15 3.28 -31.92 25.58
N VAL A 16 2.05 -32.44 25.66
CA VAL A 16 0.92 -31.99 24.81
C VAL A 16 0.53 -30.54 25.15
N VAL A 17 0.42 -30.20 26.45
CA VAL A 17 0.06 -28.85 26.90
C VAL A 17 1.12 -27.82 26.48
N VAL A 18 2.41 -28.13 26.69
CA VAL A 18 3.51 -27.24 26.28
C VAL A 18 3.60 -27.07 24.77
N SER A 19 3.24 -28.10 24.00
CA SER A 19 3.21 -28.04 22.53
C SER A 19 2.04 -27.19 22.01
N ALA A 20 0.89 -27.21 22.69
CA ALA A 20 -0.28 -26.42 22.35
C ALA A 20 -0.07 -24.92 22.59
N ASP A 21 0.59 -24.56 23.70
CA ASP A 21 0.81 -23.16 24.08
C ASP A 21 1.82 -22.44 23.14
N ARG A 22 2.77 -23.18 22.56
CA ARG A 22 3.78 -22.65 21.62
C ARG A 22 3.23 -22.25 20.25
N ARG A 23 1.97 -22.60 19.92
CA ARG A 23 1.41 -22.43 18.56
C ARG A 23 0.19 -21.52 18.51
N LEU A 24 0.03 -20.57 19.43
CA LEU A 24 -0.98 -19.53 19.24
C LEU A 24 -0.55 -18.60 18.10
N PRO A 25 -1.21 -18.60 16.93
CA PRO A 25 -0.94 -17.61 15.90
C PRO A 25 -1.28 -16.24 16.45
N LYS A 26 -0.26 -15.39 16.64
CA LYS A 26 -0.47 -13.97 16.95
C LYS A 26 -1.06 -13.30 15.71
N PHE A 27 -2.38 -13.31 15.60
CA PHE A 27 -3.10 -12.49 14.64
C PHE A 27 -2.87 -11.02 14.98
N ASN A 28 -2.04 -10.36 14.18
CA ASN A 28 -1.78 -8.94 14.35
C ASN A 28 -2.91 -8.17 13.64
N PHE A 29 -3.96 -7.81 14.39
CA PHE A 29 -5.15 -7.09 13.90
C PHE A 29 -4.88 -5.63 13.49
N ARG A 30 -3.61 -5.22 13.45
CA ARG A 30 -3.16 -3.94 12.92
C ARG A 30 -2.51 -4.21 11.56
N PRO A 31 -3.28 -4.20 10.46
CA PRO A 31 -2.68 -4.36 9.13
C PRO A 31 -1.62 -3.27 8.95
N LYS A 32 -0.40 -3.67 8.54
CA LYS A 32 0.63 -2.70 8.17
C LYS A 32 0.03 -1.81 7.06
N PRO A 33 0.19 -0.48 7.14
CA PRO A 33 -0.37 0.41 6.12
C PRO A 33 0.17 0.02 4.76
N SER A 34 -0.72 -0.02 3.77
CA SER A 34 -0.44 -0.45 2.40
C SER A 34 0.86 0.17 1.90
N ARG A 35 1.70 -0.68 1.27
CA ARG A 35 2.92 -0.24 0.59
C ARG A 35 2.63 0.34 -0.79
N PHE A 36 1.45 0.06 -1.32
CA PHE A 36 1.00 0.58 -2.61
C PHE A 36 -0.02 1.68 -2.39
N ARG A 37 0.16 2.79 -3.08
CA ARG A 37 -0.75 3.93 -3.10
C ARG A 37 -0.99 4.28 -4.56
N TYR A 38 -2.23 4.58 -4.89
CA TYR A 38 -2.57 5.09 -6.20
C TYR A 38 -3.52 6.26 -6.02
N ASP A 39 -3.38 7.23 -6.89
CA ASP A 39 -4.22 8.42 -6.97
C ASP A 39 -4.72 8.54 -8.40
N VAL A 40 -6.01 8.82 -8.55
CA VAL A 40 -6.65 9.01 -9.84
C VAL A 40 -7.40 10.32 -9.77
N ASN A 41 -6.87 11.33 -10.45
CA ASN A 41 -7.51 12.63 -10.55
C ASN A 41 -8.15 12.75 -11.93
N VAL A 42 -9.43 13.11 -11.96
CA VAL A 42 -10.15 13.40 -13.20
C VAL A 42 -10.79 14.76 -13.04
N GLY A 43 -10.36 15.71 -13.87
CA GLY A 43 -10.91 17.05 -13.94
C GLY A 43 -11.74 17.23 -15.20
N ALA A 44 -12.90 17.84 -15.09
CA ALA A 44 -13.66 18.33 -16.24
C ALA A 44 -14.27 19.68 -15.89
N GLY A 45 -14.01 20.69 -16.70
CA GLY A 45 -14.48 22.05 -16.51
C GLY A 45 -14.80 22.68 -17.86
N GLY A 46 -15.94 23.35 -17.99
CA GLY A 46 -16.31 23.95 -19.26
C GLY A 46 -17.34 25.05 -19.09
N ARG A 47 -17.21 26.11 -19.89
CA ARG A 47 -18.19 27.20 -19.92
C ARG A 47 -19.36 26.90 -20.86
N ASN A 48 -19.16 26.05 -21.87
CA ASN A 48 -20.18 25.64 -22.86
C ASN A 48 -19.71 24.41 -23.66
N LEU A 49 -20.61 23.73 -24.40
CA LEU A 49 -20.30 22.58 -25.27
C LEU A 49 -19.18 22.84 -26.31
N ARG A 50 -18.95 24.11 -26.67
CA ARG A 50 -17.90 24.53 -27.62
C ARG A 50 -16.55 24.87 -26.94
N ASN A 51 -16.54 25.02 -25.62
CA ASN A 51 -15.40 25.40 -24.80
C ASN A 51 -15.38 24.59 -23.49
N PHE A 52 -14.68 23.46 -23.50
CA PHE A 52 -14.50 22.60 -22.33
C PHE A 52 -13.06 22.15 -22.22
N GLU A 53 -12.62 21.89 -21.01
CA GLU A 53 -11.33 21.37 -20.62
C GLU A 53 -11.60 20.14 -19.77
N GLY A 54 -10.78 19.12 -19.93
CA GLY A 54 -10.81 17.96 -19.06
C GLY A 54 -9.49 17.23 -19.13
N GLY A 55 -9.08 16.67 -18.01
CA GLY A 55 -7.83 15.95 -17.89
C GLY A 55 -8.02 14.75 -16.98
N ALA A 56 -7.19 13.74 -17.20
CA ALA A 56 -7.08 12.61 -16.30
C ALA A 56 -5.61 12.42 -15.93
N GLU A 57 -5.36 12.19 -14.65
CA GLU A 57 -4.06 11.86 -14.10
C GLU A 57 -4.19 10.57 -13.30
N VAL A 58 -3.25 9.66 -13.50
CA VAL A 58 -3.10 8.44 -12.71
C VAL A 58 -1.69 8.43 -12.16
N ARG A 59 -1.57 8.32 -10.84
CA ARG A 59 -0.29 8.22 -10.15
C ARG A 59 -0.26 6.95 -9.31
N GLY A 60 0.83 6.20 -9.39
CA GLY A 60 1.09 5.02 -8.59
C GLY A 60 2.40 5.17 -7.82
N GLU A 61 2.37 4.87 -6.53
CA GLU A 61 3.53 4.90 -5.66
C GLU A 61 3.65 3.59 -4.90
N TYR A 62 4.89 3.14 -4.71
CA TYR A 62 5.23 1.90 -4.06
C TYR A 62 6.39 2.09 -3.07
N ASP A 63 6.14 1.75 -1.81
CA ASP A 63 7.15 1.67 -0.77
C ASP A 63 8.01 0.42 -0.99
N VAL A 64 9.14 0.58 -1.69
CA VAL A 64 10.11 -0.50 -1.93
C VAL A 64 10.74 -0.97 -0.62
N TYR A 65 10.97 -0.03 0.31
CA TYR A 65 11.59 -0.34 1.59
C TYR A 65 10.95 0.46 2.72
N ARG A 66 10.79 -0.18 3.88
CA ARG A 66 10.34 0.45 5.13
C ARG A 66 11.15 -0.11 6.29
N ALA A 67 11.98 0.72 6.90
CA ALA A 67 12.75 0.37 8.08
C ALA A 67 11.89 0.44 9.35
N GLN A 68 12.34 -0.22 10.42
CA GLN A 68 11.65 -0.23 11.72
C GLN A 68 11.65 1.14 12.40
N ASN A 69 12.59 2.02 12.02
CA ASN A 69 12.68 3.41 12.47
C ASN A 69 11.69 4.36 11.74
N GLY A 70 10.86 3.85 10.83
CA GLY A 70 9.89 4.63 10.06
C GLY A 70 10.45 5.23 8.76
N ALA A 71 11.75 5.10 8.48
CA ALA A 71 12.31 5.52 7.19
C ALA A 71 11.73 4.66 6.07
N LYS A 72 11.39 5.29 4.94
CA LYS A 72 10.85 4.59 3.78
C LYS A 72 11.47 5.09 2.48
N VAL A 73 11.67 4.16 1.56
CA VAL A 73 12.05 4.44 0.17
C VAL A 73 10.82 4.18 -0.67
N VAL A 74 10.36 5.23 -1.34
CA VAL A 74 9.18 5.24 -2.19
C VAL A 74 9.63 5.38 -3.63
N VAL A 75 9.09 4.57 -4.51
CA VAL A 75 9.27 4.71 -5.95
C VAL A 75 7.90 4.84 -6.56
N GLY A 76 7.72 5.80 -7.43
CA GLY A 76 6.43 6.05 -8.02
C GLY A 76 6.54 6.65 -9.41
N GLY A 77 5.45 6.57 -10.14
CA GLY A 77 5.31 7.20 -11.43
C GLY A 77 3.86 7.51 -11.71
N GLY A 78 3.64 8.47 -12.58
CA GLY A 78 2.31 8.88 -12.99
C GLY A 78 2.28 9.28 -14.44
N VAL A 79 1.09 9.20 -15.02
CA VAL A 79 0.79 9.68 -16.36
C VAL A 79 -0.40 10.61 -16.28
N SER A 80 -0.33 11.74 -16.97
CA SER A 80 -1.45 12.65 -17.12
C SER A 80 -1.70 12.95 -18.59
N GLN A 81 -2.97 13.20 -18.90
CA GLN A 81 -3.39 13.60 -20.23
C GLN A 81 -4.51 14.63 -20.14
N ASP A 82 -4.24 15.78 -20.74
CA ASP A 82 -5.20 16.88 -20.80
C ASP A 82 -5.83 16.98 -22.19
N VAL A 83 -7.08 17.40 -22.22
CA VAL A 83 -7.88 17.64 -23.42
C VAL A 83 -8.57 18.99 -23.26
N LEU A 84 -8.23 19.93 -24.12
CA LEU A 84 -8.82 21.26 -24.17
C LEU A 84 -9.56 21.45 -25.48
N ARG A 85 -10.84 21.78 -25.44
CA ARG A 85 -11.61 22.20 -26.60
C ARG A 85 -11.86 23.70 -26.51
N GLN A 86 -11.41 24.44 -27.52
CA GLN A 86 -11.59 25.88 -27.61
C GLN A 86 -12.15 26.26 -28.99
N GLN A 87 -13.22 27.05 -28.99
CA GLN A 87 -13.94 27.51 -30.19
C GLN A 87 -14.30 26.37 -31.16
N GLY A 88 -14.70 25.22 -30.60
CA GLY A 88 -15.06 24.04 -31.40
C GLY A 88 -13.87 23.22 -31.93
N LYS A 89 -12.62 23.68 -31.77
CA LYS A 89 -11.40 22.91 -32.09
C LYS A 89 -10.92 22.17 -30.84
N THR A 90 -10.65 20.88 -31.00
CA THR A 90 -10.14 20.03 -29.91
C THR A 90 -8.62 19.97 -29.96
N TYR A 91 -7.99 20.37 -28.88
CA TYR A 91 -6.56 20.29 -28.62
C TYR A 91 -6.34 19.19 -27.59
N LYS A 92 -5.54 18.19 -27.95
CA LYS A 92 -5.06 17.21 -26.99
C LYS A 92 -3.74 17.73 -26.44
N GLY A 93 -3.69 17.95 -25.13
CA GLY A 93 -2.45 18.20 -24.42
C GLY A 93 -1.47 17.05 -24.65
N LYS A 94 -0.17 17.34 -24.52
CA LYS A 94 0.83 16.28 -24.58
C LYS A 94 0.64 15.38 -23.38
N PRO A 95 0.69 14.05 -23.54
CA PRO A 95 0.74 13.16 -22.40
C PRO A 95 2.03 13.46 -21.62
N ASP A 96 1.88 13.72 -20.33
CA ASP A 96 3.00 13.91 -19.41
C ASP A 96 3.19 12.60 -18.63
N ALA A 97 4.45 12.20 -18.44
CA ALA A 97 4.80 10.99 -17.74
C ALA A 97 5.95 11.31 -16.78
N ASN A 98 5.74 11.02 -15.51
CA ASN A 98 6.69 11.28 -14.45
C ASN A 98 7.09 10.00 -13.74
N VAL A 99 8.37 9.87 -13.42
CA VAL A 99 8.91 8.79 -12.59
C VAL A 99 9.80 9.42 -11.54
N GLY A 100 9.64 8.99 -10.29
CA GLY A 100 10.35 9.56 -9.15
C GLY A 100 10.72 8.51 -8.11
N VAL A 101 11.83 8.78 -7.43
CA VAL A 101 12.29 8.03 -6.25
C VAL A 101 12.38 9.03 -5.10
N GLY A 102 11.69 8.73 -4.00
CA GLY A 102 11.68 9.52 -2.79
C GLY A 102 12.23 8.71 -1.62
N VAL A 103 13.03 9.35 -0.78
CA VAL A 103 13.43 8.80 0.52
C VAL A 103 12.77 9.67 1.58
N GLU A 104 11.88 9.09 2.37
CA GLU A 104 11.27 9.77 3.51
C GLU A 104 11.96 9.28 4.77
N ILE A 105 12.72 10.18 5.39
CA ILE A 105 13.38 9.96 6.67
C ILE A 105 12.55 10.70 7.71
N PRO A 106 11.88 10.00 8.64
CA PRO A 106 11.22 10.67 9.74
C PRO A 106 12.31 11.32 10.60
N ILE A 107 12.43 12.65 10.52
CA ILE A 107 13.15 13.42 11.51
C ILE A 107 12.26 13.38 12.76
N GLY A 108 12.77 12.76 13.83
CA GLY A 108 12.00 12.50 15.05
C GLY A 108 11.37 13.76 15.64
N LYS A 109 10.28 13.54 16.41
CA LYS A 109 9.60 14.54 17.26
C LYS A 109 10.56 15.42 18.04
#